data_AF-A0A4R2CSI0-F1
#
_entry.id   AF-A0A4R2CSI0-F1
#
_cell.length_a   1.000
_cell.length_b   1.000
_cell.length_c   1.000
_cell.angle_alpha   90.00
_cell.angle_beta   90.00
_cell.angle_gamma   90.00
#
_symmetry.space_group_name_H-M   'P 1'
#
loop_
_entity.id
_entity.type
_entity.pdbx_description
1 polymer ?
#
loop_
_entity_poly.entity_id
_entity_poly.type
_entity_poly.pdbx_seq_one_letter_code
_entity_poly.pdbx_strand_id
1 'polypeptide(L)'
;MSDWTCRVTTSEMRDTRVAQLSLVLADGTSRTEAQARAREVAHRYYGPDARIDEVRPEDWTPTRPHHRPVSPDTRERDRARRLRPESHAA
;
A
#
# COMPACT_ATOMS: atom_id res chain seq x y z
N MET A 1 -13.08 5.63 -20.02
CA MET A 1 -13.30 5.92 -18.58
C MET A 1 -11.97 6.36 -18.02
N SER A 2 -11.96 7.38 -17.16
CA SER A 2 -10.75 7.91 -16.53
C SER A 2 -10.68 7.46 -15.08
N ASP A 3 -9.55 6.89 -14.69
CA ASP A 3 -9.31 6.37 -13.35
C ASP A 3 -8.60 7.43 -12.49
N TRP A 4 -9.09 7.59 -11.26
CA TRP A 4 -8.59 8.60 -10.32
C TRP A 4 -8.37 7.97 -8.96
N THR A 5 -7.35 8.44 -8.24
CA THR A 5 -7.06 7.98 -6.88
C THR A 5 -6.84 9.15 -5.94
N CYS A 6 -7.25 8.99 -4.68
CA CYS A 6 -6.90 9.89 -3.58
C CYS A 6 -6.82 9.15 -2.25
N ARG A 7 -6.20 9.79 -1.27
CA ARG A 7 -6.15 9.32 0.12
C ARG A 7 -7.27 9.95 0.93
N VAL A 8 -7.86 9.18 1.82
CA VAL A 8 -8.90 9.59 2.77
C VAL A 8 -8.36 9.47 4.19
N THR A 9 -8.57 10.51 4.98
CA THR A 9 -8.26 10.56 6.42
C THR A 9 -9.48 10.99 7.20
N THR A 10 -9.60 10.55 8.44
CA THR A 10 -10.63 10.98 9.38
C THR A 10 -9.98 11.26 10.73
N SER A 11 -10.62 12.06 11.59
CA SER A 11 -10.20 12.28 12.97
C SER A 11 -10.15 10.98 13.79
N GLU A 12 -11.00 10.01 13.46
CA GLU A 12 -11.07 8.70 14.12
C GLU A 12 -9.99 7.71 13.63
N MET A 13 -9.39 7.99 12.47
CA MET A 13 -8.24 7.23 11.99
C MET A 13 -7.01 7.63 12.79
N ARG A 14 -6.57 6.76 13.71
CA ARG A 14 -5.23 6.88 14.33
C ARG A 14 -4.20 7.15 13.23
N ASP A 15 -3.23 8.04 13.49
CA ASP A 15 -2.28 8.68 12.53
C ASP A 15 -1.64 7.81 11.44
N THR A 16 -1.72 6.49 11.54
CA THR A 16 -1.17 5.52 10.58
C THR A 16 -2.21 4.89 9.64
N ARG A 17 -3.51 5.16 9.84
CA ARG A 17 -4.58 4.59 9.02
C ARG A 17 -5.03 5.60 7.97
N VAL A 18 -4.58 5.40 6.74
CA VAL A 18 -5.03 6.15 5.58
C VAL A 18 -5.77 5.17 4.67
N ALA A 19 -7.00 5.51 4.26
CA ALA A 19 -7.70 4.75 3.25
C ALA A 19 -7.37 5.30 1.85
N GLN A 20 -7.35 4.44 0.84
CA GLN A 20 -7.23 4.84 -0.56
C GLN A 20 -8.58 4.70 -1.23
N LEU A 21 -8.98 5.74 -1.97
CA LEU A 21 -10.18 5.76 -2.79
C LEU A 21 -9.75 5.72 -4.25
N SER A 22 -10.19 4.71 -5.00
CA SER A 22 -10.06 4.67 -6.46
C SER A 22 -11.44 4.89 -7.08
N LEU A 23 -11.50 5.74 -8.09
CA LEU A 23 -12.72 6.24 -8.73
C LEU A 23 -12.62 6.07 -10.24
N VAL A 24 -13.62 5.40 -10.82
CA VAL A 24 -13.75 5.25 -12.28
C VAL A 24 -14.82 6.22 -12.75
N LEU A 25 -14.43 7.25 -13.50
CA LEU A 25 -15.32 8.32 -13.95
C LEU A 25 -15.40 8.39 -15.49
N ALA A 26 -16.36 9.14 -16.00
CA ALA A 26 -16.51 9.36 -17.44
C ALA A 26 -15.27 10.04 -18.04
N ASP A 27 -14.99 9.79 -19.31
CA ASP A 27 -13.88 10.47 -20.00
C ASP A 27 -14.12 11.97 -20.09
N GLY A 28 -13.04 12.75 -19.99
CA GLY A 28 -13.11 14.21 -19.98
C GLY A 28 -13.55 14.82 -18.65
N THR A 29 -13.79 14.01 -17.61
CA THR A 29 -14.04 14.52 -16.26
C THR A 29 -12.85 15.35 -15.79
N SER A 30 -13.12 16.59 -15.36
CA SER A 30 -12.07 17.47 -14.86
C SER A 30 -11.58 17.05 -13.47
N ARG A 31 -10.37 17.48 -13.10
CA ARG A 31 -9.84 17.25 -11.73
C ARG A 31 -10.78 17.81 -10.65
N THR A 32 -11.38 18.98 -10.90
CA THR A 32 -12.31 19.62 -9.96
C THR A 32 -13.58 18.79 -9.74
N GLU A 33 -14.15 18.23 -10.81
CA GLU A 33 -15.32 17.33 -10.71
C GLU A 33 -14.94 16.02 -10.02
N ALA A 34 -13.79 15.43 -10.36
CA ALA A 34 -13.28 14.24 -9.69
C ALA A 34 -13.07 14.49 -8.20
N GLN A 35 -12.54 15.67 -7.81
CA GLN A 35 -12.36 16.07 -6.42
C GLN A 35 -13.71 16.19 -5.69
N ALA A 36 -14.71 16.79 -6.32
CA ALA A 36 -16.04 16.92 -5.74
C ALA A 36 -16.68 15.54 -5.50
N ARG A 37 -16.60 14.64 -6.49
CA ARG A 37 -17.09 13.25 -6.35
C ARG A 37 -16.34 12.47 -5.28
N ALA A 38 -15.03 12.60 -5.21
CA ALA A 38 -14.22 11.98 -4.17
C ALA A 38 -14.65 12.44 -2.76
N ARG A 39 -14.96 13.74 -2.57
CA ARG A 39 -15.47 14.27 -1.30
C ARG A 39 -16.84 13.71 -0.94
N GLU A 40 -17.76 13.69 -1.90
CA GLU A 40 -19.10 13.11 -1.68
C GLU A 40 -19.03 11.66 -1.22
N VAL A 41 -18.18 10.86 -1.89
CA VAL A 41 -17.97 9.45 -1.54
C VAL A 41 -17.29 9.33 -0.18
N ALA A 42 -16.23 10.10 0.08
CA ALA A 42 -15.54 10.08 1.36
C ALA A 42 -16.50 10.40 2.52
N HIS A 43 -17.33 11.45 2.39
CA HIS A 43 -18.30 11.79 3.43
C HIS A 43 -19.36 10.72 3.63
N ARG A 44 -19.80 10.07 2.55
CA ARG A 44 -20.81 8.99 2.61
C ARG A 44 -20.32 7.78 3.38
N TYR A 45 -19.06 7.38 3.21
CA TYR A 45 -18.53 6.13 3.78
C TYR A 45 -17.72 6.32 5.06
N TYR A 46 -17.05 7.46 5.21
CA TYR A 46 -16.15 7.75 6.33
C TYR A 46 -16.69 8.84 7.26
N GLY A 47 -17.85 9.42 6.95
CA GLY A 47 -18.50 10.44 7.75
C GLY A 47 -18.15 11.87 7.34
N PRO A 48 -18.88 12.87 7.84
CA PRO A 48 -18.78 14.27 7.40
C PRO A 48 -17.40 14.90 7.69
N ASP A 49 -16.63 14.35 8.62
CA ASP A 49 -15.30 14.84 8.99
C ASP A 49 -14.19 14.26 8.10
N ALA A 50 -14.53 13.40 7.14
CA ALA A 50 -13.57 12.80 6.24
C ALA A 50 -12.91 13.84 5.34
N ARG A 51 -11.58 13.85 5.32
CA ARG A 51 -10.78 14.70 4.46
C ARG A 51 -10.15 13.86 3.37
N ILE A 52 -10.04 14.45 2.19
CA ILE A 52 -9.32 13.84 1.08
C ILE A 52 -8.16 14.73 0.65
N ASP A 53 -7.09 14.08 0.21
CA ASP A 53 -6.00 14.75 -0.49
C ASP A 53 -6.42 15.14 -1.92
N GLU A 54 -5.51 15.77 -2.65
CA GLU A 54 -5.71 16.07 -4.08
C GLU A 54 -5.93 14.76 -4.88
N VAL A 55 -6.97 14.73 -5.70
CA VAL A 55 -7.20 13.62 -6.63
C VAL A 55 -6.18 13.66 -7.76
N ARG A 56 -5.63 12.49 -8.09
CA ARG A 56 -4.66 12.32 -9.17
C ARG A 56 -5.16 11.24 -10.14
N PRO A 57 -4.83 11.32 -11.43
CA PRO A 57 -5.02 10.21 -12.33
C PRO A 57 -4.35 8.97 -11.75
N GLU A 58 -5.05 7.85 -11.74
CA GLU A 58 -4.51 6.60 -11.24
C GLU A 58 -3.53 6.04 -12.27
N ASP A 59 -2.27 5.97 -11.87
CA ASP A 59 -1.24 5.37 -12.71
C ASP A 59 -1.25 3.86 -12.47
N TRP A 60 -1.99 3.13 -13.33
CA TRP A 60 -2.05 1.67 -13.33
C TRP A 60 -0.78 1.02 -13.91
N THR A 61 0.37 1.70 -13.88
CA THR A 61 1.63 1.03 -14.15
C THR A 61 1.73 -0.16 -13.20
N PRO A 62 1.80 -1.40 -13.72
CA PRO A 62 1.77 -2.59 -12.89
C PRO A 62 2.96 -2.50 -11.94
N THR A 63 2.67 -2.23 -10.67
CA THR A 63 3.68 -2.20 -9.63
C THR A 63 4.11 -3.66 -9.50
N ARG A 64 5.23 -4.00 -10.16
CA ARG A 64 5.85 -5.32 -10.01
C ARG A 64 5.95 -5.54 -8.50
N PRO A 65 5.32 -6.57 -7.93
CA PRO A 65 5.46 -6.81 -6.51
C PRO A 65 6.96 -6.91 -6.26
N HIS A 66 7.47 -6.06 -5.37
CA HIS A 66 8.84 -6.17 -4.92
C HIS A 66 8.92 -7.50 -4.18
N HIS A 67 9.21 -8.57 -4.91
CA HIS A 67 9.85 -9.74 -4.33
C HIS A 67 11.09 -9.19 -3.65
N ARG A 68 11.03 -9.04 -2.32
CA ARG A 68 12.26 -8.98 -1.54
C ARG A 68 13.04 -10.23 -1.98
N PRO A 69 14.24 -10.10 -2.57
CA PRO A 69 15.08 -11.26 -2.73
C PRO A 69 15.31 -11.79 -1.32
N VAL A 70 14.78 -12.97 -1.04
CA VAL A 70 15.18 -13.72 0.14
C VAL A 70 16.64 -14.04 -0.12
N SER A 71 17.56 -13.31 0.52
CA SER A 71 18.99 -13.60 0.43
C SER A 71 19.19 -15.06 0.83
N PRO A 72 19.74 -15.93 -0.05
CA PRO A 72 19.99 -17.31 0.29
C PRO A 72 21.30 -17.40 1.10
N ASP A 73 21.31 -16.88 2.33
CA ASP A 73 22.51 -16.94 3.19
C ASP A 73 22.18 -17.32 4.63
N THR A 74 21.31 -18.32 4.82
CA THR A 74 21.10 -18.86 6.18
C THR A 74 20.96 -20.38 6.22
N ARG A 75 21.05 -21.08 5.09
CA ARG A 75 21.03 -22.55 5.08
C ARG A 75 22.40 -23.20 5.22
N GLU A 76 23.49 -22.47 5.00
CA GLU A 76 24.84 -23.06 5.05
C GLU A 76 25.49 -23.02 6.45
N ARG A 77 25.09 -22.09 7.32
CA ARG A 77 25.60 -22.02 8.70
C ARG A 77 25.13 -23.17 9.61
N ASP A 78 23.98 -23.77 9.32
CA ASP A 78 23.44 -24.86 10.15
C ASP A 78 24.10 -26.22 9.86
N ARG A 79 24.61 -26.42 8.64
CA ARG A 79 25.25 -27.69 8.24
C ARG A 79 26.68 -27.84 8.77
N ALA A 80 27.39 -26.72 8.94
CA ALA A 80 28.77 -26.72 9.44
C ALA A 80 28.90 -27.04 10.94
N ARG A 81 27.81 -27.00 11.71
CA ARG A 81 27.83 -27.25 13.16
C ARG A 81 27.67 -28.73 13.55
N ARG A 82 27.35 -29.62 12.62
CA ARG A 82 27.10 -31.06 12.89
C ARG A 82 28.27 -32.00 12.56
N LEU A 83 29.43 -31.49 12.15
CA LEU A 83 30.58 -32.30 11.75
C LEU A 83 31.88 -31.93 12.49
N ARG A 84 31.80 -31.69 13.80
CA ARG A 84 32.98 -31.82 14.66
C ARG A 84 32.86 -33.09 15.50
N PRO A 85 33.65 -34.14 15.23
CA PRO A 85 33.91 -35.16 16.24
C PRO A 85 34.77 -34.51 17.33
N GLU A 86 34.28 -34.51 18.56
CA GLU A 86 35.09 -34.21 19.73
C GLU A 86 36.08 -35.38 19.92
N SER A 87 37.32 -35.18 19.48
CA SER A 87 38.45 -35.97 19.97
C SER A 87 38.87 -35.44 21.34
N HIS A 88 38.63 -36.23 22.38
CA HIS A 88 39.37 -36.26 23.64
C HIS A 88 39.14 -37.67 24.23
N ALA A 89 40.08 -38.60 24.14
CA ALA A 89 41.30 -38.73 24.95
C ALA A 89 40.99 -38.87 26.45
N ALA A 90 40.90 -40.12 26.91
CA ALA A 90 41.47 -40.63 28.16
C ALA A 90 41.46 -42.17 28.11
#